data_AF-A0A2D5P9A3-F1
#
_entry.id   AF-A0A2D5P9A3-F1
#
_cell.length_a   1.000
_cell.length_b   1.000
_cell.length_c   1.000
_cell.angle_alpha   90.00
_cell.angle_beta   90.00
_cell.angle_gamma   90.00
#
_symmetry.space_group_name_H-M   'P 1'
#
loop_
_entity.id
_entity.type
_entity.pdbx_description
1 polymer ?
#
loop_
_entity_poly.entity_id
_entity_poly.type
_entity_poly.pdbx_seq_one_letter_code
_entity_poly.pdbx_strand_id
1 'polypeptide(L)' 'ISIEEISINNWVYDEMPEATTIRTYIKNLRKKLDSDAISTLKGIGYRFNL' A
#
# COMPACT_ATOMS: atom_id res chain seq x y z
N ILE A 1 2.16 -6.08 5.78
CA ILE A 1 2.40 -6.49 4.37
C ILE A 1 3.39 -5.51 3.76
N SER A 2 4.46 -6.03 3.18
CA SER A 2 5.49 -5.21 2.52
C SER A 2 4.95 -4.57 1.23
N ILE A 3 5.64 -3.57 0.67
CA ILE A 3 5.24 -3.00 -0.64
C ILE A 3 5.30 -4.09 -1.71
N GLU A 4 6.31 -4.95 -1.66
CA GLU A 4 6.52 -6.02 -2.62
C GLU A 4 5.39 -7.05 -2.58
N GLU A 5 4.95 -7.47 -1.39
CA GLU A 5 3.77 -8.34 -1.25
C GLU A 5 2.48 -7.65 -1.76
N ILE A 6 2.32 -6.34 -1.52
CA ILE A 6 1.17 -5.59 -2.07
C ILE A 6 1.22 -5.64 -3.60
N SER A 7 2.40 -5.46 -4.20
CA SER A 7 2.56 -5.51 -5.65
C SER A 7 2.18 -6.86 -6.23
N ILE A 8 2.81 -7.94 -5.72
CA ILE A 8 2.65 -9.30 -6.25
C ILE A 8 1.21 -9.81 -6.10
N ASN A 9 0.52 -9.42 -5.02
CA ASN A 9 -0.84 -9.89 -4.77
C ASN A 9 -1.92 -9.15 -5.58
N ASN A 10 -1.62 -7.97 -6.14
CA ASN A 10 -2.62 -7.13 -6.80
C ASN A 10 -2.38 -6.92 -8.29
N TRP A 11 -1.17 -7.15 -8.80
CA TRP A 11 -0.81 -6.92 -10.20
C TRP A 11 -0.08 -8.10 -10.83
N VAL A 12 -0.21 -8.22 -12.14
CA VAL A 12 0.63 -9.08 -12.97
C VAL A 12 2.00 -8.42 -13.13
N TYR A 13 3.06 -9.22 -13.33
CA TYR A 13 4.44 -8.74 -13.38
C TYR A 13 4.66 -7.57 -14.36
N ASP A 14 4.09 -7.64 -15.56
CA ASP A 14 4.25 -6.60 -16.60
C ASP A 14 3.45 -5.32 -16.30
N GLU A 15 2.53 -5.36 -15.35
CA GLU A 15 1.69 -4.22 -14.95
C GLU A 15 2.04 -3.70 -13.55
N MET A 16 3.11 -4.23 -12.97
CA MET A 16 3.43 -3.99 -11.57
C MET A 16 3.91 -2.54 -11.37
N PRO A 17 3.20 -1.74 -10.56
CA PRO A 17 3.56 -0.34 -10.39
C PRO A 17 4.80 -0.19 -9.51
N GLU A 18 5.55 0.88 -9.76
CA GLU A 18 6.68 1.27 -8.92
C GLU A 18 6.27 1.52 -7.46
N ALA A 19 7.22 1.30 -6.55
CA ALA A 19 7.00 1.50 -5.12
C ALA A 19 6.53 2.94 -4.78
N THR A 20 6.96 3.94 -5.55
CA THR A 20 6.49 5.35 -5.46
C THR A 20 5.00 5.49 -5.77
N THR A 21 4.51 4.78 -6.78
CA THR A 21 3.11 4.77 -7.19
C THR A 21 2.25 4.10 -6.14
N ILE A 22 2.69 2.97 -5.57
CA ILE A 22 1.98 2.28 -4.47
C ILE A 22 1.86 3.19 -3.24
N ARG A 23 2.92 3.92 -2.89
CA ARG A 23 2.85 4.93 -1.82
C ARG A 23 1.79 6.00 -2.10
N THR A 24 1.64 6.40 -3.35
CA THR A 24 0.62 7.36 -3.77
C THR A 24 -0.79 6.76 -3.68
N TYR A 25 -0.98 5.51 -4.08
CA TYR A 25 -2.25 4.81 -3.89
C TYR A 25 -2.63 4.71 -2.42
N ILE A 26 -1.71 4.32 -1.54
CA ILE A 26 -1.96 4.25 -0.10
C ILE A 26 -2.32 5.63 0.47
N LYS A 27 -1.64 6.69 0.02
CA LYS A 27 -1.99 8.08 0.39
C LYS A 27 -3.40 8.45 -0.05
N ASN A 28 -3.81 8.05 -1.25
CA ASN A 28 -5.16 8.34 -1.77
C ASN A 28 -6.23 7.50 -1.08
N LEU A 29 -5.94 6.23 -0.76
CA LEU A 29 -6.84 5.36 0.01
C LEU A 29 -7.06 5.93 1.41
N ARG A 30 -6.01 6.37 2.10
CA ARG A 30 -6.12 7.07 3.40
C ARG A 30 -6.98 8.33 3.37
N LYS A 31 -7.12 8.99 2.22
CA LYS A 31 -7.99 10.16 2.08
C LYS A 31 -9.46 9.77 1.88
N LYS A 32 -9.70 8.59 1.31
CA LYS A 32 -11.04 8.06 1.06
C LYS A 32 -11.58 7.26 2.25
N LEU A 33 -10.69 6.69 3.04
CA LEU A 33 -10.96 5.97 4.28
C LEU A 33 -10.75 6.91 5.47
N ASP A 34 -11.13 6.46 6.66
CA ASP A 34 -10.80 7.16 7.90
C ASP A 34 -9.28 7.25 8.10
N SER A 35 -8.83 8.31 8.77
CA SER A 35 -7.42 8.65 8.90
C SER A 35 -6.57 7.57 9.57
N ASP A 36 -7.18 6.69 10.37
CA ASP A 36 -6.51 5.61 11.08
C ASP A 36 -6.71 4.22 10.47
N ALA A 37 -7.35 4.13 9.30
CA ALA A 37 -7.61 2.85 8.65
C ALA A 37 -6.32 2.15 8.16
N ILE A 38 -5.26 2.90 7.84
CA ILE A 38 -3.99 2.35 7.33
C ILE A 38 -2.80 2.90 8.10
N SER A 39 -2.15 2.06 8.92
CA SER A 39 -0.90 2.38 9.61
C SER A 39 0.33 2.02 8.77
N THR A 40 1.36 2.87 8.83
CA THR A 40 2.69 2.56 8.29
C THR A 40 3.55 1.92 9.37
N LEU A 41 4.07 0.72 9.11
CA LEU A 41 5.08 0.06 9.93
C LEU A 41 6.46 0.37 9.35
N LYS A 42 7.20 1.29 9.98
CA LYS A 42 8.50 1.78 9.48
C LYS A 42 9.46 0.61 9.28
N GLY A 43 9.95 0.45 8.06
CA GLY A 43 10.88 -0.62 7.67
C GLY A 43 10.23 -1.97 7.36
N ILE A 44 8.91 -2.12 7.55
CA ILE A 44 8.19 -3.39 7.32
C ILE A 44 7.16 -3.24 6.20
N GLY A 45 6.36 -2.17 6.21
CA GLY A 45 5.33 -1.92 5.19
C GLY A 45 4.07 -1.30 5.77
N TYR A 46 2.90 -1.86 5.41
CA TYR A 46 1.59 -1.32 5.77
C TYR A 46 0.72 -2.34 6.49
N ARG A 47 -0.14 -1.82 7.36
CA ARG A 47 -1.18 -2.57 8.08
C ARG A 47 -2.51 -1.86 7.88
N PHE A 48 -3.54 -2.64 7.56
CA PHE A 48 -4.91 -2.18 7.59
C PHE A 48 -5.48 -2.44 8.99
N ASN A 49 -6.06 -1.42 9.60
CA ASN A 49 -6.71 -1.49 10.90
C ASN A 49 -8.22 -1.60 10.62
N LEU A 50 -8.77 -2.81 10.82
CA LEU A 50 -10.20 -3.11 10.83
C LEU A 50 -10.71 -3.03 12.26
#